data_AF-X1R3X7-F1
#
_entry.id   AF-X1R3X7-F1
#
_cell.length_a   1.000
_cell.length_b   1.000
_cell.length_c   1.000
_cell.angle_alpha   90.00
_cell.angle_beta   90.00
_cell.angle_gamma   90.00
#
_symmetry.space_group_name_H-M   'P 1'
#
loop_
_entity.id
_entity.type
_entity.pdbx_description
1 polymer ?
#
loop_
_entity_poly.entity_id
_entity_poly.type
_entity_poly.pdbx_seq_one_letter_code
_entity_poly.pdbx_strand_id
1 'polypeptide(L)'
;MSERKVDGWIDDIVGALFDPIIVMPGGWGDDLPEWLRTRVTLERLGENIVALREGRGLTATDAEAACYLFTASLTAPMGSDWTQIYLYVAGGEMKSEKKLEMPDDIKVESLTESQWRDLKQLKDWIYGQRLKHRKEKQRGERRQAKEEAAAKELETRAVQPSFF
;
A
#
# COMPACT_ATOMS: atom_id res chain seq x y z
N MET A 1 5.25 -18.31 20.16
CA MET A 1 4.17 -17.99 19.20
C MET A 1 3.86 -19.24 18.40
N SER A 2 2.61 -19.48 17.98
CA SER A 2 2.33 -20.60 17.06
C SER A 2 2.93 -20.31 15.68
N GLU A 3 3.30 -21.33 14.90
CA GLU A 3 3.86 -21.18 13.54
C GLU A 3 3.02 -20.24 12.68
N ARG A 4 1.69 -20.41 12.69
CA ARG A 4 0.76 -19.51 11.97
C ARG A 4 0.85 -18.03 12.35
N LYS A 5 1.22 -17.71 13.60
CA LYS A 5 1.41 -16.32 14.03
C LYS A 5 2.75 -15.77 13.55
N VAL A 6 3.77 -16.61 13.46
CA VAL A 6 5.09 -16.24 12.93
C VAL A 6 4.99 -15.96 11.43
N ASP A 7 4.31 -16.84 10.68
CA ASP A 7 4.09 -16.67 9.24
C ASP A 7 3.33 -15.37 8.92
N GLY A 8 2.28 -15.06 9.67
CA GLY A 8 1.52 -13.82 9.47
C GLY A 8 2.34 -12.56 9.70
N TRP A 9 3.20 -12.54 10.72
CA TRP A 9 4.08 -11.40 10.96
C TRP A 9 5.15 -11.24 9.87
N ILE A 10 5.71 -12.34 9.37
CA ILE A 10 6.63 -12.31 8.22
C ILE A 10 5.91 -11.74 6.99
N ASP A 11 4.68 -12.20 6.71
CA ASP A 11 3.86 -11.67 5.63
C ASP A 11 3.62 -10.16 5.77
N ASP A 12 3.39 -9.66 6.98
CA ASP A 12 3.19 -8.23 7.23
C ASP A 12 4.46 -7.40 7.00
N ILE A 13 5.64 -7.92 7.33
CA ILE A 13 6.93 -7.29 7.03
C ILE A 13 7.19 -7.27 5.53
N VAL A 14 7.04 -8.43 4.87
CA VAL A 14 7.19 -8.53 3.41
C VAL A 14 6.21 -7.58 2.73
N GLY A 15 5.00 -7.49 3.25
CA GLY A 15 3.97 -6.55 2.84
C GLY A 15 4.38 -5.09 2.94
N ALA A 16 4.98 -4.69 4.05
CA ALA A 16 5.45 -3.33 4.23
C ALA A 16 6.45 -2.90 3.14
N LEU A 17 7.31 -3.83 2.72
CA LEU A 17 8.38 -3.59 1.75
C LEU A 17 7.92 -3.71 0.28
N PHE A 18 7.09 -4.69 -0.04
CA PHE A 18 6.83 -5.09 -1.43
C PHE A 18 5.38 -4.98 -1.87
N ASP A 19 4.43 -4.67 -0.98
CA ASP A 19 3.07 -4.38 -1.42
C ASP A 19 3.06 -3.11 -2.29
N PRO A 20 2.25 -3.07 -3.35
CA PRO A 20 2.14 -1.87 -4.17
C PRO A 20 1.63 -0.68 -3.35
N ILE A 21 1.99 0.52 -3.77
CA ILE A 21 1.37 1.76 -3.29
C ILE A 21 0.06 1.91 -4.07
N ILE A 22 -1.06 1.96 -3.35
CA ILE A 22 -2.37 2.14 -3.97
C ILE A 22 -2.54 3.62 -4.32
N VAL A 23 -2.80 3.91 -5.60
CA VAL A 23 -2.99 5.25 -6.15
C VAL A 23 -4.34 5.34 -6.85
N MET A 24 -4.82 6.56 -7.09
CA MET A 24 -5.99 6.78 -7.92
C MET A 24 -5.74 6.21 -9.33
N PRO A 25 -6.65 5.40 -9.90
CA PRO A 25 -6.55 4.95 -11.27
C PRO A 25 -6.57 6.16 -12.21
N GLY A 26 -5.51 6.33 -13.01
CA GLY A 26 -5.38 7.51 -13.87
C GLY A 26 -3.99 7.72 -14.50
N GLY A 27 -3.02 6.84 -14.23
CA GLY A 27 -1.68 6.92 -14.82
C GLY A 27 -0.68 7.74 -14.00
N TRP A 28 -1.13 8.54 -13.03
CA TRP A 28 -0.29 9.38 -12.17
C TRP A 28 0.56 8.62 -11.14
N GLY A 29 0.56 7.29 -11.20
CA GLY A 29 1.28 6.44 -10.25
C GLY A 29 2.79 6.61 -10.34
N ASP A 30 3.32 6.98 -11.50
CA ASP A 30 4.75 7.21 -11.74
C ASP A 30 5.20 8.62 -11.31
N ASP A 31 4.27 9.59 -11.28
CA ASP A 31 4.51 10.97 -10.89
C ASP A 31 4.59 11.20 -9.36
N LEU A 32 4.41 10.15 -8.56
CA LEU A 32 4.59 10.25 -7.11
C LEU A 32 6.06 10.60 -6.76
N PRO A 33 6.28 11.63 -5.92
CA PRO A 33 7.61 12.00 -5.48
C PRO A 33 8.35 10.85 -4.79
N GLU A 34 9.64 10.69 -5.10
CA GLU A 34 10.46 9.59 -4.56
C GLU A 34 10.49 9.60 -3.03
N TRP A 35 10.67 10.78 -2.41
CA TRP A 35 10.69 10.92 -0.95
C TRP A 35 9.40 10.39 -0.30
N LEU A 36 8.25 10.59 -0.94
CA LEU A 36 6.96 10.14 -0.43
C LEU A 36 6.83 8.61 -0.55
N ARG A 37 7.36 8.01 -1.62
CA ARG A 37 7.43 6.54 -1.75
C ARG A 37 8.30 5.93 -0.67
N THR A 38 9.48 6.50 -0.41
CA THR A 38 10.36 6.06 0.69
C THR A 38 9.64 6.17 2.03
N ARG A 39 8.89 7.25 2.23
CA ARG A 39 8.12 7.49 3.45
C ARG A 39 7.06 6.43 3.68
N VAL A 40 6.32 6.03 2.66
CA VAL A 40 5.35 4.91 2.73
C VAL A 40 6.01 3.64 3.30
N THR A 41 7.20 3.27 2.82
CA THR A 41 7.90 2.08 3.32
C THR A 41 8.25 2.21 4.80
N LEU A 42 8.78 3.37 5.22
CA LEU A 42 9.14 3.62 6.62
C LEU A 42 7.93 3.62 7.54
N GLU A 43 6.83 4.27 7.13
CA GLU A 43 5.62 4.31 7.94
C GLU A 43 4.95 2.94 8.05
N ARG A 44 4.93 2.14 6.98
CA ARG A 44 4.42 0.76 7.05
C ARG A 44 5.19 -0.09 8.05
N LEU A 45 6.52 0.05 8.10
CA LEU A 45 7.35 -0.63 9.10
C LEU A 45 7.07 -0.13 10.52
N GLY A 46 6.91 1.18 10.70
CA GLY A 46 6.54 1.77 11.98
C GLY A 46 5.16 1.28 12.45
N GLU A 47 4.19 1.24 11.55
CA GLU A 47 2.84 0.75 11.79
C GLU A 47 2.83 -0.72 12.21
N ASN A 48 3.66 -1.57 11.57
CA ASN A 48 3.84 -2.97 12.01
C ASN A 48 4.31 -3.07 13.47
N ILE A 49 5.23 -2.20 13.90
CA ILE A 49 5.74 -2.19 15.28
C ILE A 49 4.67 -1.68 16.25
N VAL A 50 4.00 -0.59 15.93
CA VAL A 50 2.98 0.03 16.79
C VAL A 50 1.78 -0.91 16.94
N ALA A 51 1.26 -1.44 15.83
CA ALA A 51 0.11 -2.36 15.86
C ALA A 51 0.40 -3.63 16.65
N LEU A 52 1.62 -4.19 16.51
CA LEU A 52 2.06 -5.34 17.30
C LEU A 52 2.11 -5.02 18.79
N ARG A 53 2.65 -3.86 19.17
CA ARG A 53 2.75 -3.43 20.57
C ARG A 53 1.37 -3.21 21.20
N GLU A 54 0.45 -2.62 20.44
CA GLU A 54 -0.90 -2.28 20.90
C GLU A 54 -1.90 -3.44 20.78
N GLY A 55 -1.52 -4.52 20.09
CA GLY A 55 -2.40 -5.67 19.86
C GLY A 55 -3.58 -5.35 18.95
N ARG A 56 -3.45 -4.35 18.08
CA ARG A 56 -4.48 -3.94 17.11
C ARG A 56 -4.17 -4.46 15.71
N GLY A 57 -5.18 -4.41 14.84
CA GLY A 57 -4.99 -4.68 13.42
C GLY A 57 -4.17 -3.59 12.74
N LEU A 58 -3.49 -3.97 11.66
CA LEU A 58 -2.80 -3.04 10.77
C LEU A 58 -3.82 -2.21 9.97
N THR A 59 -3.47 -0.96 9.72
CA THR A 59 -4.17 -0.08 8.79
C THR A 59 -3.19 0.58 7.82
N ALA A 60 -3.69 1.33 6.85
CA ALA A 60 -2.82 2.12 5.98
C ALA A 60 -2.31 3.37 6.71
N THR A 61 -1.16 3.83 6.26
CA THR A 61 -0.44 4.95 6.87
C THR A 61 -0.87 6.30 6.31
N ASP A 62 -0.44 7.39 6.94
CA ASP A 62 -0.70 8.75 6.46
C ASP A 62 0.01 8.99 5.12
N ALA A 63 1.24 8.53 4.97
CA ALA A 63 1.95 8.57 3.68
C ALA A 63 1.19 7.86 2.54
N GLU A 64 0.51 6.74 2.82
CA GLU A 64 -0.30 6.05 1.80
C GLU A 64 -1.56 6.83 1.42
N ALA A 65 -2.22 7.45 2.39
CA ALA A 65 -3.35 8.34 2.13
C ALA A 65 -2.90 9.56 1.32
N ALA A 66 -1.73 10.14 1.62
CA ALA A 66 -1.14 11.22 0.84
C ALA A 66 -0.88 10.82 -0.61
N CYS A 67 -0.31 9.64 -0.87
CA CYS A 67 -0.10 9.12 -2.23
C CYS A 67 -1.42 9.01 -3.01
N TYR A 68 -2.46 8.45 -2.38
CA TYR A 68 -3.75 8.29 -3.03
C TYR A 68 -4.40 9.65 -3.33
N LEU A 69 -4.42 10.55 -2.35
CA LEU A 69 -5.04 11.87 -2.51
C LEU A 69 -4.26 12.79 -3.46
N PHE A 70 -2.93 12.69 -3.48
CA PHE A 70 -2.09 13.37 -4.47
C PHE A 70 -2.51 12.99 -5.89
N THR A 71 -2.53 11.69 -6.19
CA THR A 71 -2.92 11.19 -7.53
C THR A 71 -4.39 11.44 -7.85
N ALA A 72 -5.27 11.44 -6.84
CA ALA A 72 -6.68 11.84 -7.01
C ALA A 72 -6.80 13.31 -7.40
N SER A 73 -6.04 14.21 -6.77
CA SER A 73 -6.05 15.64 -7.06
C SER A 73 -5.59 15.98 -8.48
N LEU A 74 -4.66 15.18 -9.04
CA LEU A 74 -4.22 15.30 -10.43
C LEU A 74 -5.24 14.80 -11.43
N THR A 75 -6.10 13.86 -11.02
CA THR A 75 -7.13 13.27 -11.88
C THR A 75 -8.34 14.17 -11.99
N ALA A 76 -8.79 14.76 -10.89
CA ALA A 76 -9.94 15.66 -10.86
C ALA A 76 -9.91 16.58 -9.63
N PRO A 77 -10.60 17.73 -9.68
CA PRO A 77 -10.80 18.56 -8.50
C PRO A 77 -11.47 17.79 -7.36
N MET A 78 -10.89 17.86 -6.16
CA MET A 78 -11.44 17.24 -4.96
C MET A 78 -12.44 18.18 -4.28
N GLY A 79 -13.40 17.59 -3.55
CA GLY A 79 -14.28 18.36 -2.67
C GLY A 79 -13.51 19.04 -1.53
N SER A 80 -14.12 20.02 -0.87
CA SER A 80 -13.50 20.79 0.22
C SER A 80 -12.97 19.90 1.35
N ASP A 81 -13.75 18.93 1.81
CA ASP A 81 -13.35 18.05 2.91
C ASP A 81 -12.14 17.17 2.55
N TRP A 82 -12.15 16.55 1.37
CA TRP A 82 -11.02 15.76 0.89
C TRP A 82 -9.77 16.60 0.64
N THR A 83 -9.95 17.86 0.22
CA THR A 83 -8.85 18.81 0.08
C THR A 83 -8.21 19.12 1.43
N GLN A 84 -9.03 19.38 2.47
CA GLN A 84 -8.51 19.61 3.82
C GLN A 84 -7.80 18.38 4.40
N ILE A 85 -8.36 17.18 4.19
CA ILE A 85 -7.73 15.91 4.57
C ILE A 85 -6.38 15.77 3.86
N TYR A 86 -6.32 16.02 2.55
CA TYR A 86 -5.07 15.94 1.79
C TYR A 86 -4.02 16.92 2.32
N LEU A 87 -4.38 18.19 2.53
CA LEU A 87 -3.45 19.21 3.03
C LEU A 87 -2.94 18.89 4.44
N TYR A 88 -3.79 18.33 5.30
CA TYR A 88 -3.40 17.88 6.63
C TYR A 88 -2.37 16.74 6.58
N VAL A 89 -2.68 15.67 5.84
CA VAL A 89 -1.83 14.49 5.74
C VAL A 89 -0.52 14.82 5.01
N ALA A 90 -0.60 15.47 3.85
CA ALA A 90 0.57 15.88 3.07
C ALA A 90 1.45 16.87 3.84
N GLY A 91 0.85 17.80 4.60
CA GLY A 91 1.58 18.73 5.45
C GLY A 91 2.30 18.03 6.61
N GLY A 92 1.70 16.99 7.20
CA GLY A 92 2.36 16.15 8.20
C GLY A 92 3.57 15.40 7.65
N GLU A 93 3.43 14.83 6.46
CA GLU A 93 4.53 14.13 5.78
C GLU A 93 5.65 15.09 5.36
N MET A 94 5.31 16.24 4.78
CA MET A 94 6.28 17.26 4.39
C MET A 94 7.04 17.81 5.60
N LYS A 95 6.36 18.12 6.71
CA LYS A 95 7.04 18.60 7.94
C LYS A 95 8.08 17.61 8.47
N SER A 96 7.86 16.32 8.26
CA SER A 96 8.82 15.29 8.64
C SER A 96 10.07 15.30 7.75
N GLU A 97 9.94 15.77 6.51
CA GLU A 97 11.02 15.98 5.55
C GLU A 97 11.61 17.40 5.74
N LYS A 98 12.77 17.50 6.40
CA LYS A 98 13.40 18.78 6.86
C LYS A 98 13.66 19.85 5.78
N LYS A 99 13.38 19.57 4.51
CA LYS A 99 13.60 20.46 3.37
C LYS A 99 12.30 20.98 2.73
N LEU A 100 11.13 20.47 3.12
CA LEU A 100 9.84 20.84 2.56
C LEU A 100 8.91 21.32 3.67
N GLU A 101 8.51 22.58 3.63
CA GLU A 101 7.45 23.10 4.51
C GLU A 101 6.26 23.52 3.68
N MET A 102 5.06 23.19 4.16
CA MET A 102 3.81 23.68 3.59
C MET A 102 3.68 25.18 3.90
N PRO A 103 3.33 26.01 2.90
CA PRO A 103 3.02 27.42 3.13
C PRO A 103 1.91 27.61 4.17
N ASP A 104 2.08 28.61 5.04
CA ASP A 104 1.19 28.86 6.18
C ASP A 104 -0.26 29.20 5.76
N ASP A 105 -0.46 29.75 4.56
CA ASP A 105 -1.76 30.17 4.03
C ASP A 105 -2.65 29.00 3.61
N ILE A 106 -2.07 27.85 3.27
CA ILE A 106 -2.80 26.63 2.86
C ILE A 106 -2.71 25.50 3.87
N LYS A 107 -1.96 25.71 4.96
CA LYS A 107 -1.72 24.68 5.97
C LYS A 107 -3.00 24.38 6.74
N VAL A 108 -3.29 23.08 6.90
CA VAL A 108 -4.40 22.59 7.72
C VAL A 108 -3.79 21.91 8.95
N GLU A 109 -4.10 22.42 10.15
CA GLU A 109 -3.53 21.92 11.41
C GLU A 109 -4.43 20.91 12.12
N SER A 110 -5.73 20.88 11.81
CA SER A 110 -6.69 20.00 12.45
C SER A 110 -7.79 19.58 11.47
N LEU A 111 -8.31 18.38 11.70
CA LEU A 111 -9.45 17.83 10.97
C LEU A 111 -10.66 17.76 11.89
N THR A 112 -11.85 17.92 11.31
CA THR A 112 -13.12 17.70 11.99
C THR A 112 -13.37 16.21 12.26
N GLU A 113 -14.30 15.87 13.14
CA GLU A 113 -14.63 14.45 13.42
C GLU A 113 -15.11 13.68 12.18
N SER A 114 -15.85 14.35 11.28
CA SER A 114 -16.28 13.74 10.02
C SER A 114 -15.09 13.47 9.11
N GLN A 115 -14.18 14.43 8.97
CA GLN A 115 -12.97 14.27 8.16
C GLN A 115 -12.05 13.18 8.71
N TRP A 116 -11.92 13.07 10.04
CA TRP A 116 -11.21 11.96 10.68
C TRP A 116 -11.84 10.61 10.36
N ARG A 117 -13.17 10.53 10.36
CA ARG A 117 -13.89 9.30 10.01
C ARG A 117 -13.65 8.93 8.55
N ASP A 118 -13.69 9.90 7.64
CA ASP A 118 -13.47 9.68 6.21
C ASP A 118 -12.02 9.28 5.92
N LEU A 119 -11.05 9.93 6.56
CA LEU A 119 -9.64 9.54 6.49
C LEU A 119 -9.42 8.12 7.00
N LYS A 120 -10.04 7.75 8.12
CA LYS A 120 -9.96 6.39 8.65
C LYS A 120 -10.54 5.37 7.66
N GLN A 121 -11.71 5.65 7.09
CA GLN A 121 -12.32 4.78 6.08
C GLN A 121 -11.44 4.63 4.84
N LEU A 122 -10.82 5.72 4.37
CA LEU A 122 -9.88 5.70 3.27
C LEU A 122 -8.68 4.79 3.59
N LYS A 123 -8.07 4.96 4.76
CA LYS A 123 -6.92 4.13 5.19
C LYS A 123 -7.28 2.65 5.28
N ASP A 124 -8.42 2.34 5.89
CA ASP A 124 -8.90 0.95 5.99
C ASP A 124 -9.16 0.34 4.60
N TRP A 125 -9.71 1.13 3.66
CA TRP A 125 -9.92 0.71 2.28
C TRP A 125 -8.60 0.49 1.53
N ILE A 126 -7.62 1.39 1.63
CA ILE A 126 -6.28 1.26 1.02
C ILE A 126 -5.61 -0.02 1.50
N TYR A 127 -5.63 -0.27 2.80
CA TYR A 127 -5.07 -1.48 3.38
C TYR A 127 -5.77 -2.75 2.84
N GLY A 128 -7.10 -2.71 2.75
CA GLY A 128 -7.88 -3.78 2.12
C GLY A 128 -7.48 -4.05 0.67
N GLN A 129 -7.24 -3.01 -0.13
CA GLN A 129 -6.78 -3.16 -1.53
C GLN A 129 -5.39 -3.79 -1.61
N ARG A 130 -4.46 -3.42 -0.71
CA ARG A 130 -3.13 -4.05 -0.65
C ARG A 130 -3.21 -5.55 -0.39
N LEU A 131 -3.99 -5.94 0.62
CA LEU A 131 -4.19 -7.36 0.94
C LEU A 131 -4.85 -8.12 -0.22
N LYS A 132 -5.79 -7.49 -0.92
CA LYS A 132 -6.41 -8.07 -2.10
C LYS A 132 -5.37 -8.29 -3.21
N HIS A 133 -4.57 -7.28 -3.52
CA HIS A 133 -3.51 -7.38 -4.53
C HIS A 133 -2.49 -8.48 -4.18
N ARG A 134 -2.08 -8.58 -2.91
CA ARG A 134 -1.16 -9.64 -2.46
C ARG A 134 -1.76 -11.04 -2.67
N LYS A 135 -3.02 -11.23 -2.29
CA LYS A 135 -3.73 -12.51 -2.48
C LYS A 135 -3.89 -12.86 -3.96
N GLU A 136 -4.18 -11.88 -4.80
CA GLU A 136 -4.31 -12.06 -6.24
C GLU A 136 -2.97 -12.43 -6.89
N LYS A 137 -1.88 -11.74 -6.51
CA LYS A 137 -0.52 -12.05 -6.95
C LYS A 137 -0.12 -13.49 -6.60
N GLN A 138 -0.27 -13.89 -5.34
CA GLN A 138 0.02 -15.25 -4.89
C GLN A 138 -0.81 -16.31 -5.63
N ARG A 139 -2.08 -16.01 -5.95
CA ARG A 139 -2.94 -16.90 -6.74
C ARG A 139 -2.47 -17.00 -8.19
N GLY A 140 -2.03 -15.89 -8.78
CA GLY A 140 -1.46 -15.83 -10.13
C GLY A 140 -0.18 -16.66 -10.24
N GLU A 141 0.77 -16.44 -9.33
CA GLU A 141 2.03 -17.18 -9.25
C GLU A 141 1.81 -18.70 -9.12
N ARG A 142 0.84 -19.12 -8.30
CA ARG A 142 0.48 -20.55 -8.17
C ARG A 142 -0.15 -21.14 -9.43
N ARG A 143 -0.86 -20.34 -10.23
CA ARG A 143 -1.41 -20.80 -11.52
C ARG A 143 -0.29 -20.95 -12.55
N GLN A 144 0.57 -19.95 -12.68
CA GLN A 144 1.73 -19.98 -13.56
C GLN A 144 2.65 -21.16 -13.23
N ALA A 145 2.98 -21.38 -11.95
CA ALA A 145 3.81 -22.51 -11.54
C ALA A 145 3.20 -23.88 -11.91
N LYS A 146 1.87 -24.01 -11.85
CA LYS A 146 1.18 -25.24 -12.29
C LYS A 146 1.21 -25.41 -13.81
N GLU A 147 1.02 -24.33 -14.56
CA GLU A 147 1.08 -24.34 -16.01
C GLU A 147 2.50 -24.66 -16.50
N GLU A 148 3.53 -24.07 -15.90
CA GLU A 148 4.94 -24.37 -16.19
C GLU A 148 5.31 -25.82 -15.84
N ALA A 149 4.82 -26.34 -14.70
CA ALA A 149 5.04 -27.73 -14.32
C ALA A 149 4.38 -28.69 -15.32
N ALA A 150 3.14 -28.41 -15.74
CA ALA A 150 2.43 -29.21 -16.73
C ALA A 150 3.09 -29.14 -18.11
N ALA A 151 3.59 -27.96 -18.52
CA ALA A 151 4.34 -27.80 -19.76
C ALA A 151 5.65 -28.62 -19.75
N LYS A 152 6.42 -28.54 -18.66
CA LYS A 152 7.64 -29.36 -18.48
C LYS A 152 7.35 -30.87 -18.45
N GLU A 153 6.24 -31.29 -17.86
CA GLU A 153 5.80 -32.69 -17.87
C GLU A 153 5.44 -33.15 -19.29
N LEU A 154 4.77 -32.30 -20.07
CA LEU A 154 4.43 -32.59 -21.46
C LEU A 154 5.66 -32.67 -22.36
N GLU A 155 6.63 -31.77 -22.18
CA GLU A 155 7.92 -31.76 -22.88
C GLU A 155 8.75 -33.01 -22.53
N THR A 156 8.87 -33.36 -21.25
CA THR A 156 9.62 -34.56 -20.82
C THR A 156 8.96 -35.87 -21.28
N ARG A 157 7.62 -35.93 -21.33
CA ARG A 157 6.88 -37.07 -21.89
C ARG A 157 7.02 -37.19 -23.40
N ALA A 158 7.11 -36.08 -24.13
CA ALA A 158 7.34 -36.07 -25.58
C ALA A 158 8.78 -36.47 -25.96
N VAL A 159 9.75 -36.25 -25.05
CA VAL A 159 11.17 -36.58 -25.27
C VAL A 159 11.51 -38.02 -24.89
N GLN A 160 10.69 -38.75 -24.10
CA GLN A 160 10.90 -40.18 -23.90
C GLN A 160 10.61 -40.94 -25.22
N PRO A 161 11.63 -41.46 -25.91
CA PRO A 161 11.38 -42.32 -27.06
C PRO A 161 10.71 -43.58 -26.53
N SER A 162 9.70 -44.07 -27.25
CA SER A 162 9.13 -45.40 -27.01
C SER A 162 10.25 -46.44 -27.09
N PHE A 163 10.84 -46.80 -25.95
CA PHE A 163 11.61 -48.02 -25.84
C PHE A 163 10.60 -49.17 -25.87
N PHE A 164 10.70 -49.95 -26.95
CA PHE A 164 10.03 -51.23 -27.16
C PHE A 164 10.23 -52.19 -25.98
#